data_AF-A0A960Y9F2-F1
#
_entry.id   AF-A0A960Y9F2-F1
#
_cell.length_a   1.000
_cell.length_b   1.000
_cell.length_c   1.000
_cell.angle_alpha   90.00
_cell.angle_beta   90.00
_cell.angle_gamma   90.00
#
_symmetry.space_group_name_H-M   'P 1'
#
loop_
_entity.id
_entity.type
_entity.pdbx_description
1 polymer ?
#
loop_
_entity_poly.entity_id
_entity_poly.type
_entity_poly.pdbx_seq_one_letter_code
_entity_poly.pdbx_strand_id
1 'polypeptide(L)'
;KDLGTGKKQTIQVTGGSGLSESDIDRMIREAEESRETDLRRRELAELKNSADGLIYTAEKSLREFGDRLSDQEMDQIENAIYELKETLKGDEVRAIRKAIDELNKASHKLAETMYSTSYGGQSLGAGADEEFDDDFDEDFDDFDDDF
;
A
#
# COMPACT_ATOMS: atom_id res chain seq x y z
N LYS A 1 -39.45 -39.36 -46.05
CA LYS A 1 -39.33 -40.84 -46.18
C LYS A 1 -37.98 -41.06 -46.86
N ASP A 2 -36.84 -41.15 -46.21
CA ASP A 2 -36.45 -41.75 -44.93
C ASP A 2 -37.14 -41.35 -43.64
N LEU A 3 -37.19 -42.35 -42.76
CA LEU A 3 -37.96 -42.56 -41.54
C LEU A 3 -36.99 -43.22 -40.55
N GLY A 4 -36.54 -42.51 -39.51
CA GLY A 4 -35.62 -43.09 -38.52
C GLY A 4 -35.79 -42.39 -37.20
N THR A 5 -35.24 -41.19 -37.05
CA THR A 5 -35.42 -40.38 -35.84
C THR A 5 -35.19 -38.91 -36.21
N GLY A 6 -36.23 -38.21 -36.68
CA GLY A 6 -36.16 -36.79 -37.06
C GLY A 6 -35.93 -35.81 -35.91
N LYS A 7 -35.30 -36.22 -34.80
CA LYS A 7 -35.02 -35.37 -33.65
C LYS A 7 -33.69 -34.64 -33.85
N LYS A 8 -33.74 -33.48 -34.49
CA LYS A 8 -32.72 -32.45 -34.28
C LYS A 8 -33.03 -31.78 -32.94
N GLN A 9 -32.23 -32.08 -31.90
CA GLN A 9 -32.25 -31.28 -30.68
C GLN A 9 -31.54 -29.96 -30.98
N THR A 10 -32.32 -28.96 -31.39
CA THR A 10 -31.85 -27.58 -31.40
C THR A 10 -31.78 -27.12 -29.95
N ILE A 11 -30.59 -26.98 -29.38
CA ILE A 11 -30.40 -26.21 -28.15
C ILE A 11 -30.53 -24.75 -28.55
N GLN A 12 -31.77 -24.28 -28.65
CA GLN A 12 -32.07 -22.87 -28.77
C GLN A 12 -32.03 -22.32 -27.34
N VAL A 13 -30.94 -21.61 -27.01
CA VAL A 13 -30.83 -20.84 -25.76
C VAL A 13 -31.86 -19.72 -25.84
N THR A 14 -33.08 -20.02 -25.45
CA THR A 14 -34.11 -19.02 -25.18
C THR A 14 -33.68 -18.35 -23.88
N GLY A 15 -33.26 -17.08 -23.97
CA GLY A 15 -32.68 -16.29 -22.89
C GLY A 15 -33.68 -16.04 -21.76
N GLY A 16 -33.87 -17.04 -20.90
CA GLY A 16 -34.78 -17.03 -19.76
C GLY A 16 -34.13 -17.62 -18.53
N SER A 17 -32.96 -17.11 -18.14
CA SER A 17 -32.40 -17.24 -16.78
C SER A 17 -31.35 -16.17 -16.48
N GLY A 18 -31.40 -15.04 -17.20
CA GLY A 18 -30.63 -13.86 -16.83
C GLY A 18 -31.25 -13.29 -15.56
N LEU A 19 -30.38 -13.03 -14.58
CA LEU A 19 -30.63 -12.31 -13.34
C LEU A 19 -31.80 -11.30 -13.48
N SER A 20 -32.73 -11.30 -12.53
CA SER A 20 -33.79 -10.28 -12.53
C SER A 20 -33.16 -8.88 -12.42
N GLU A 21 -33.83 -7.82 -12.85
CA GLU A 21 -33.33 -6.44 -12.64
C GLU A 21 -32.96 -6.18 -11.17
N SER A 22 -33.70 -6.78 -10.23
CA SER A 22 -33.39 -6.71 -8.79
C SER A 22 -32.17 -7.51 -8.33
N ASP A 23 -31.76 -8.52 -9.10
CA ASP A 23 -30.53 -9.26 -8.86
C ASP A 23 -29.35 -8.57 -9.57
N ILE A 24 -29.57 -7.93 -10.71
CA ILE A 24 -28.59 -7.08 -11.40
C ILE A 24 -28.22 -5.88 -10.51
N ASP A 25 -29.21 -5.15 -10.00
CA ASP A 25 -28.98 -4.01 -9.09
C ASP A 25 -28.25 -4.42 -7.81
N ARG A 26 -28.55 -5.62 -7.30
CA ARG A 26 -27.85 -6.17 -6.13
C ARG A 26 -26.42 -6.52 -6.47
N MET A 27 -26.18 -7.17 -7.60
CA MET A 27 -24.83 -7.50 -8.06
C MET A 27 -24.00 -6.26 -8.37
N ILE A 28 -24.60 -5.18 -8.86
CA ILE A 28 -23.91 -3.90 -9.07
C ILE A 28 -23.45 -3.31 -7.73
N ARG A 29 -24.34 -3.22 -6.73
CA ARG A 29 -23.97 -2.73 -5.39
C ARG A 29 -22.95 -3.61 -4.69
N GLU A 30 -23.13 -4.93 -4.77
CA GLU A 30 -22.16 -5.89 -4.22
C GLU A 30 -20.79 -5.77 -4.91
N ALA A 31 -20.76 -5.51 -6.22
CA ALA A 31 -19.53 -5.25 -6.96
C ALA A 31 -18.87 -3.92 -6.56
N GLU A 32 -19.65 -2.85 -6.36
CA GLU A 32 -19.15 -1.56 -5.88
C GLU A 32 -18.57 -1.65 -4.45
N GLU A 33 -19.29 -2.28 -3.52
CA GLU A 33 -18.82 -2.50 -2.14
C GLU A 33 -17.58 -3.42 -2.09
N SER A 34 -17.52 -4.44 -2.96
CA SER A 34 -16.35 -5.31 -3.08
C SER A 34 -15.16 -4.54 -3.65
N ARG A 35 -15.38 -3.68 -4.66
CA ARG A 35 -14.33 -2.82 -5.22
C ARG A 35 -13.70 -1.94 -4.15
N GLU A 36 -14.51 -1.27 -3.34
CA GLU A 36 -13.99 -0.42 -2.25
C GLU A 36 -13.26 -1.25 -1.18
N THR A 37 -13.79 -2.42 -0.83
CA THR A 37 -13.16 -3.32 0.14
C THR A 37 -11.81 -3.87 -0.35
N ASP A 38 -11.74 -4.25 -1.63
CA ASP A 38 -10.52 -4.78 -2.25
C ASP A 38 -9.46 -3.67 -2.41
N LEU A 39 -9.87 -2.44 -2.74
CA LEU A 39 -8.99 -1.28 -2.76
C LEU A 39 -8.39 -1.00 -1.37
N ARG A 40 -9.21 -0.96 -0.31
CA ARG A 40 -8.69 -0.76 1.05
C ARG A 40 -7.75 -1.87 1.49
N ARG A 41 -8.03 -3.13 1.13
CA ARG A 41 -7.14 -4.27 1.44
C ARG A 41 -5.80 -4.17 0.73
N ARG A 42 -5.83 -3.75 -0.55
CA ARG A 42 -4.62 -3.53 -1.34
C ARG A 42 -3.79 -2.40 -0.72
N GLU A 43 -4.41 -1.26 -0.44
CA GLU A 43 -3.74 -0.12 0.19
C GLU A 43 -3.11 -0.51 1.53
N LEU A 44 -3.85 -1.23 2.37
CA LEU A 44 -3.32 -1.72 3.65
C LEU A 44 -2.10 -2.62 3.47
N ALA A 45 -2.11 -3.51 2.48
CA ALA A 45 -0.98 -4.39 2.20
C ALA A 45 0.24 -3.62 1.68
N GLU A 46 0.04 -2.63 0.81
CA GLU A 46 1.10 -1.74 0.31
C GLU A 46 1.71 -0.92 1.46
N LEU A 47 0.88 -0.33 2.32
CA LEU A 47 1.33 0.39 3.51
C LEU A 47 2.09 -0.50 4.49
N LYS A 48 1.64 -1.73 4.73
CA LYS A 48 2.34 -2.69 5.61
C LYS A 48 3.73 -3.03 5.07
N ASN A 49 3.85 -3.29 3.77
CA ASN A 49 5.15 -3.55 3.15
C ASN A 49 6.08 -2.33 3.21
N SER A 50 5.57 -1.14 2.91
CA SER A 50 6.33 0.11 2.99
C SER A 50 6.82 0.37 4.43
N ALA A 51 5.94 0.20 5.42
CA ALA A 51 6.26 0.37 6.82
C ALA A 51 7.33 -0.62 7.32
N ASP A 52 7.23 -1.89 6.94
CA ASP A 52 8.25 -2.91 7.29
C ASP A 52 9.61 -2.56 6.69
N GLY A 53 9.65 -2.09 5.44
CA GLY A 53 10.88 -1.61 4.79
C GLY A 53 11.48 -0.39 5.50
N LEU A 54 10.64 0.56 5.90
CA LEU A 54 11.05 1.76 6.63
C LEU A 54 11.59 1.41 8.02
N ILE A 55 10.91 0.54 8.76
CA ILE A 55 11.37 0.03 10.07
C ILE A 55 12.75 -0.60 9.93
N TYR A 56 12.93 -1.51 8.98
CA TYR A 56 14.20 -2.20 8.79
C TYR A 56 15.34 -1.21 8.48
N THR A 57 15.07 -0.25 7.61
CA THR A 57 16.04 0.78 7.22
C THR A 57 16.39 1.68 8.41
N ALA A 58 15.39 2.18 9.14
CA ALA A 58 15.59 3.03 10.32
C ALA A 58 16.38 2.30 11.42
N GLU A 59 16.02 1.04 11.73
CA GLU A 59 16.77 0.23 12.70
C GLU A 59 18.22 -0.02 12.26
N LYS A 60 18.44 -0.29 10.98
CA LYS A 60 19.80 -0.49 10.44
C LYS A 60 20.61 0.79 10.60
N SER A 61 20.05 1.93 10.22
CA SER A 61 20.74 3.20 10.31
C SER A 61 20.97 3.64 11.76
N LEU A 62 20.08 3.32 12.70
CA LEU A 62 20.34 3.49 14.14
C LEU A 62 21.50 2.63 14.63
N ARG A 63 21.60 1.37 14.19
CA ARG A 63 22.74 0.51 14.56
C ARG A 63 24.07 1.01 14.01
N GLU A 64 24.07 1.63 12.83
CA GLU A 64 25.30 2.09 12.15
C GLU A 64 25.72 3.52 12.56
N PHE A 65 24.74 4.41 12.82
CA PHE A 65 24.97 5.83 13.04
C PHE A 65 24.41 6.37 14.36
N GLY A 66 23.75 5.53 15.18
CA GLY A 66 23.15 5.91 16.45
C GLY A 66 24.13 6.55 17.42
N ASP A 67 25.38 6.07 17.46
CA ASP A 67 26.46 6.64 18.30
C ASP A 67 26.78 8.11 18.00
N ARG A 68 26.26 8.66 16.90
CA ARG A 68 26.50 10.05 16.44
C ARG A 68 25.30 10.95 16.68
N LEU A 69 24.18 10.39 17.13
CA LEU A 69 22.98 11.10 17.53
C LEU A 69 23.02 11.36 19.04
N SER A 70 22.25 12.33 19.50
CA SER A 70 22.00 12.50 20.92
C SER A 70 21.08 11.41 21.46
N ASP A 71 21.17 11.09 22.75
CA ASP A 71 20.28 10.13 23.42
C ASP A 71 18.80 10.46 23.18
N GLN A 72 18.46 11.74 23.18
CA GLN A 72 17.09 12.21 22.91
C GLN A 72 16.64 11.91 21.47
N GLU A 73 17.52 12.06 20.48
CA GLU A 73 17.20 11.77 19.08
C GLU A 73 17.10 10.26 18.83
N MET A 74 18.00 9.46 19.45
CA MET A 74 17.92 8.00 19.42
C MET A 74 16.59 7.52 20.01
N ASP A 75 16.25 7.98 21.22
CA ASP A 75 14.99 7.62 21.88
C ASP A 75 13.77 8.01 21.04
N GLN A 76 13.80 9.14 20.34
CA GLN A 76 12.70 9.56 19.46
C GLN A 76 12.50 8.61 18.28
N ILE A 77 13.58 8.19 17.63
CA ILE A 77 13.52 7.27 16.49
C ILE A 77 13.11 5.87 16.96
N GLU A 78 13.67 5.38 18.08
CA GLU A 78 13.28 4.09 18.67
C GLU A 78 11.80 4.04 19.06
N ASN A 79 11.28 5.11 19.67
CA ASN A 79 9.86 5.21 19.99
C ASN A 79 9.00 5.24 18.72
N ALA A 80 9.38 5.99 17.69
CA ALA A 80 8.65 6.02 16.43
C ALA A 80 8.63 4.65 15.72
N ILE A 81 9.75 3.91 15.75
CA ILE A 81 9.82 2.52 15.25
C ILE A 81 8.86 1.63 16.03
N TYR A 82 8.84 1.74 17.37
CA TYR A 82 7.95 0.97 18.21
C TYR A 82 6.47 1.29 17.94
N GLU A 83 6.12 2.57 17.87
CA GLU A 83 4.75 3.02 17.57
C GLU A 83 4.27 2.52 16.19
N LEU A 84 5.14 2.58 15.17
CA LEU A 84 4.80 2.04 13.85
C LEU A 84 4.58 0.51 13.92
N LYS A 85 5.45 -0.23 14.60
CA LYS A 85 5.27 -1.69 14.81
C LYS A 85 3.97 -2.03 15.54
N GLU A 86 3.61 -1.29 16.58
CA GLU A 86 2.34 -1.49 17.28
C GLU A 86 1.14 -1.16 16.38
N THR A 87 1.24 -0.08 15.60
CA THR A 87 0.17 0.34 14.67
C THR A 87 -0.05 -0.68 13.55
N LEU A 88 1.02 -1.33 13.07
CA LEU A 88 0.95 -2.39 12.06
C LEU A 88 0.24 -3.66 12.52
N LYS A 89 0.07 -3.87 13.84
CA LYS A 89 -0.75 -4.96 14.39
C LYS A 89 -2.25 -4.74 14.15
N GLY A 90 -2.65 -3.49 13.87
CA GLY A 90 -4.00 -3.13 13.48
C GLY A 90 -4.17 -3.10 11.96
N ASP A 91 -5.36 -2.66 11.54
CA ASP A 91 -5.75 -2.51 10.13
C ASP A 91 -6.25 -1.09 9.81
N GLU A 92 -5.93 -0.12 10.67
CA GLU A 92 -6.29 1.29 10.50
C GLU A 92 -5.31 2.00 9.55
N VAL A 93 -5.65 2.03 8.27
CA VAL A 93 -4.88 2.68 7.18
C VAL A 93 -4.39 4.09 7.56
N ARG A 94 -5.28 4.93 8.11
CA ARG A 94 -4.94 6.31 8.52
C ARG A 94 -3.91 6.35 9.66
N ALA A 95 -4.01 5.42 10.61
CA ALA A 95 -3.06 5.36 11.71
C ALA A 95 -1.69 4.91 11.21
N ILE A 96 -1.65 3.91 10.32
CA ILE A 96 -0.40 3.42 9.71
C ILE A 96 0.29 4.54 8.91
N ARG A 97 -0.44 5.27 8.06
CA ARG A 97 0.10 6.43 7.33
C ARG A 97 0.71 7.48 8.26
N LYS A 98 -0.01 7.85 9.32
CA LYS A 98 0.48 8.83 10.31
C LYS A 98 1.76 8.34 11.02
N ALA A 99 1.82 7.07 11.39
CA ALA A 99 2.99 6.50 12.04
C ALA A 99 4.20 6.39 11.08
N ILE A 100 3.97 6.12 9.78
CA ILE A 100 5.00 6.18 8.74
C ILE A 100 5.56 7.61 8.65
N ASP A 101 4.70 8.63 8.59
CA ASP A 101 5.13 10.03 8.54
C ASP A 101 5.93 10.45 9.78
N GLU A 102 5.53 9.98 10.96
CA GLU A 102 6.22 10.26 12.22
C GLU A 102 7.61 9.61 12.23
N LEU A 103 7.75 8.37 11.76
CA LEU A 103 9.05 7.72 11.61
C LEU A 103 9.92 8.42 10.57
N ASN A 104 9.36 8.85 9.43
CA ASN A 104 10.10 9.64 8.43
C ASN A 104 10.62 10.95 9.03
N LYS A 105 9.77 11.70 9.74
CA LYS A 105 10.14 12.94 10.45
C LYS A 105 11.26 12.74 11.46
N ALA A 106 11.19 11.68 12.27
CA ALA A 106 12.26 11.34 13.21
C ALA A 106 13.55 10.93 12.48
N SER A 107 13.42 10.22 11.36
CA SER A 107 14.56 9.71 10.57
C SER A 107 15.28 10.78 9.75
N HIS A 108 14.66 11.93 9.45
CA HIS A 108 15.33 13.04 8.74
C HIS A 108 16.62 13.48 9.43
N LYS A 109 16.64 13.49 10.76
CA LYS A 109 17.84 13.88 11.53
C LYS A 109 18.98 12.87 11.38
N LEU A 110 18.62 11.61 11.26
CA LEU A 110 19.55 10.51 10.99
C LEU A 110 20.09 10.64 9.56
N ALA A 111 19.25 10.96 8.58
CA ALA A 111 19.66 11.22 7.20
C ALA A 111 20.67 12.39 7.11
N GLU A 112 20.45 13.51 7.80
CA GLU A 112 21.42 14.62 7.88
C GLU A 112 22.79 14.15 8.40
N THR A 113 22.79 13.29 9.41
CA THR A 113 24.00 12.74 10.03
C THR A 113 24.72 11.75 9.11
N MET A 114 23.98 10.95 8.35
CA MET A 114 24.52 10.07 7.30
C MET A 114 25.16 10.87 6.17
N TYR A 115 24.47 11.89 5.64
CA TYR A 115 24.99 12.70 4.53
C TYR A 115 26.25 13.49 4.93
N SER A 116 26.28 14.06 6.14
CA SER A 116 27.49 14.76 6.64
C SER A 116 28.71 13.83 6.79
N THR A 117 28.48 12.53 6.95
CA THR A 117 29.54 11.51 7.04
C THR A 117 30.07 11.08 5.68
N SER A 118 29.20 10.97 4.67
CA SER A 118 29.56 10.48 3.34
C SER A 118 30.53 11.41 2.59
N TYR A 119 30.59 12.70 2.93
CA TYR A 119 31.61 13.62 2.39
C TYR A 119 32.99 13.51 3.07
N GLY A 120 33.13 12.72 4.14
CA GLY A 120 34.34 12.59 4.95
C GLY A 120 35.16 11.30 4.75
N GLY A 121 34.67 10.33 3.98
CA GLY A 121 35.43 9.11 3.69
C GLY A 121 34.55 7.89 3.51
N GLN A 122 34.83 7.15 2.44
CA GLN A 122 34.16 5.94 1.96
C GLN A 122 32.80 6.14 1.27
N SER A 123 32.92 6.25 -0.05
CA SER A 123 31.95 5.77 -1.02
C SER A 123 31.48 4.36 -0.65
N LEU A 124 30.29 4.27 -0.07
CA LEU A 124 29.40 3.14 -0.24
C LEU A 124 28.54 3.46 -1.46
N GLY A 125 28.94 2.93 -2.61
CA GLY A 125 28.10 2.94 -3.80
C GLY A 125 26.92 1.99 -3.63
N ALA A 126 25.71 2.49 -3.86
CA ALA A 126 24.68 1.92 -4.73
C ALA A 126 23.39 2.73 -4.55
N GLY A 127 22.74 3.04 -5.67
CA GLY A 127 21.62 3.95 -5.81
C GLY A 127 20.53 3.89 -4.73
N ALA A 128 20.24 5.07 -4.20
CA ALA A 128 18.93 5.47 -3.70
C ALA A 128 18.83 6.98 -3.98
N ASP A 129 19.02 7.33 -5.25
CA ASP A 129 18.40 8.50 -5.87
C ASP A 129 17.04 7.96 -6.37
N GLU A 130 16.20 7.53 -5.44
CA GLU A 130 14.77 7.63 -5.63
C GLU A 130 14.43 8.93 -4.93
N GLU A 131 14.46 9.98 -5.74
CA GLU A 131 13.46 11.05 -5.71
C GLU A 131 12.28 10.56 -4.88
N PHE A 132 12.20 11.08 -3.65
CA PHE A 132 11.00 10.99 -2.83
C PHE A 132 10.02 11.85 -3.60
N ASP A 133 9.45 11.28 -4.66
CA ASP A 133 8.46 11.92 -5.48
C ASP A 133 7.28 12.12 -4.52
N ASP A 134 7.13 13.38 -4.15
CA ASP A 134 6.08 13.95 -3.37
C ASP A 134 4.84 14.11 -4.25
N ASP A 135 4.50 13.04 -4.98
CA ASP A 135 3.43 12.91 -5.97
C ASP A 135 2.33 11.94 -5.51
N PHE A 136 2.28 11.60 -4.21
CA PHE A 136 1.18 10.80 -3.66
C PHE A 136 -0.10 11.59 -3.33
N ASP A 137 -0.21 12.86 -3.74
CA ASP A 137 -1.36 13.72 -3.42
C ASP A 137 -2.06 14.40 -4.62
N GLU A 138 -1.74 14.09 -5.89
CA GLU A 138 -2.39 14.77 -7.04
C GLU A 138 -3.14 13.91 -8.07
N ASP A 139 -3.20 12.57 -7.97
CA ASP A 139 -3.83 11.72 -8.99
C ASP A 139 -5.02 10.85 -8.50
N PHE A 140 -5.70 11.23 -7.41
CA PHE A 140 -6.90 10.50 -6.93
C PHE A 140 -8.20 11.32 -6.96
N ASP A 141 -8.32 12.31 -7.85
CA ASP A 141 -9.59 13.03 -8.06
C ASP A 141 -10.12 12.96 -9.51
N ASP A 142 -9.47 12.22 -10.43
CA ASP A 142 -9.80 12.25 -11.87
C ASP A 142 -10.17 10.88 -12.47
N PHE A 143 -10.86 10.01 -11.70
CA PHE A 143 -11.66 8.95 -12.33
C PHE A 143 -13.11 9.40 -12.49
N ASP A 144 -13.20 10.51 -13.20
CA ASP A 144 -14.40 11.08 -13.78
C ASP A 144 -14.97 10.07 -14.81
N ASP A 145 -16.25 9.75 -14.56
CA ASP A 145 -17.31 9.49 -15.53
C ASP A 145 -16.96 8.96 -16.94
N ASP A 146 -17.07 7.63 -17.14
CA ASP A 146 -17.78 7.03 -18.30
C ASP A 146 -17.62 5.50 -18.29
N PHE A 147 -18.60 4.78 -17.72
CA PHE A 147 -18.96 3.43 -18.18
C PHE A 147 -20.40 3.04 -17.78
#